data_AF-A0A1H5NG64-F1
#
_entry.id   AF-A0A1H5NG64-F1
#
_cell.length_a   1.000
_cell.length_b   1.000
_cell.length_c   1.000
_cell.angle_alpha   90.00
_cell.angle_beta   90.00
_cell.angle_gamma   90.00
#
_symmetry.space_group_name_H-M   'P 1'
#
loop_
_entity.id
_entity.type
_entity.pdbx_description
1 polymer ?
#
loop_
_entity_poly.entity_id
_entity_poly.type
_entity_poly.pdbx_seq_one_letter_code
_entity_poly.pdbx_strand_id
1 'polypeptide(L)' 'MRTTRKEASVAKAQVAVRLAGHDTSIGLHIDDGGGYAVRVNVASEQIAQAVRTLIGDEVDGVPVRVRVVGQVGMR' A
#
# COMPACT_ATOMS: atom_id res chain seq x y z
N MET A 1 8.85 -16.98 -1.77
CA MET A 1 7.46 -17.48 -1.86
C MET A 1 6.66 -16.42 -2.59
N ARG A 2 5.88 -16.77 -3.62
CA ARG A 2 5.20 -15.79 -4.48
C ARG A 2 3.85 -15.43 -3.87
N THR A 3 3.68 -14.18 -3.45
CA THR A 3 2.43 -13.71 -2.84
C THR A 3 1.27 -13.79 -3.82
N THR A 4 0.17 -14.40 -3.38
CA THR A 4 -1.05 -14.58 -4.16
C THR A 4 -1.93 -13.33 -4.12
N ARG A 5 -2.85 -13.22 -5.08
CA ARG A 5 -3.85 -12.15 -5.10
C ARG A 5 -4.72 -12.13 -3.85
N LYS A 6 -5.03 -13.31 -3.30
CA LYS A 6 -5.89 -13.44 -2.11
C LYS A 6 -5.19 -12.87 -0.88
N GLU A 7 -3.93 -13.27 -0.64
CA GLU A 7 -3.11 -12.73 0.46
C GLU A 7 -2.97 -11.22 0.33
N ALA A 8 -2.65 -10.74 -0.88
CA ALA A 8 -2.52 -9.31 -1.11
C ALA A 8 -3.84 -8.53 -0.91
N SER A 9 -4.99 -9.14 -1.22
CA SER A 9 -6.30 -8.54 -0.96
C SER A 9 -6.60 -8.43 0.54
N VAL A 10 -6.19 -9.41 1.34
CA VAL A 10 -6.33 -9.36 2.80
C VAL A 10 -5.41 -8.28 3.38
N ALA A 11 -4.15 -8.27 2.98
CA ALA A 11 -3.19 -7.24 3.39
C ALA A 11 -3.65 -5.83 2.99
N LYS A 12 -4.21 -5.65 1.78
CA LYS A 12 -4.81 -4.39 1.34
C LYS A 12 -5.91 -3.91 2.28
N ALA A 13 -6.80 -4.81 2.72
CA ALA A 13 -7.87 -4.44 3.64
C ALA A 13 -7.30 -3.96 4.99
N GLN A 14 -6.29 -4.64 5.52
CA GLN A 14 -5.61 -4.21 6.75
C GLN A 14 -4.91 -2.85 6.59
N VAL A 15 -4.21 -2.64 5.47
CA VAL A 15 -3.59 -1.34 5.14
C VAL A 15 -4.66 -0.25 5.07
N ALA A 16 -5.82 -0.53 4.47
CA ALA A 16 -6.92 0.42 4.40
C ALA A 16 -7.51 0.77 5.78
N VAL A 17 -7.61 -0.20 6.69
CA VAL A 17 -8.04 0.04 8.07
C VAL A 17 -7.02 0.90 8.81
N ARG A 18 -5.72 0.60 8.69
CA ARG A 18 -4.66 1.35 9.38
C ARG A 18 -4.53 2.78 8.84
N LEU A 19 -4.72 2.98 7.54
CA LEU A 19 -4.64 4.29 6.88
C LEU A 19 -5.98 5.03 6.83
N ALA A 20 -7.02 4.52 7.50
CA ALA A 20 -8.30 5.20 7.57
C ALA A 20 -8.12 6.61 8.17
N GLY A 21 -8.49 7.64 7.41
CA GLY A 21 -8.31 9.05 7.80
C GLY A 21 -7.08 9.74 7.18
N HIS A 22 -6.23 9.01 6.46
CA HIS A 22 -5.19 9.61 5.62
C HIS A 22 -5.65 9.74 4.16
N ASP A 23 -5.29 10.84 3.51
CA ASP A 23 -5.56 11.05 2.08
C ASP A 23 -4.64 10.16 1.23
N THR A 24 -5.08 8.92 1.00
CA THR A 24 -4.32 7.87 0.32
C THR A 24 -5.22 7.03 -0.58
N SER A 25 -4.63 6.51 -1.67
CA SER A 25 -5.30 5.55 -2.56
C SER A 25 -4.57 4.22 -2.51
N ILE A 26 -5.31 3.15 -2.20
CA ILE A 26 -4.73 1.83 -1.94
C ILE A 26 -5.19 0.84 -3.01
N GLY A 27 -4.22 0.20 -3.66
CA GLY A 27 -4.42 -0.74 -4.75
C GLY A 27 -3.58 -2.01 -4.61
N LEU A 28 -3.77 -2.94 -5.53
CA LEU A 28 -2.88 -4.08 -5.70
C LEU A 28 -2.00 -3.83 -6.92
N HIS A 29 -0.75 -4.28 -6.85
CA HIS A 29 0.23 -4.21 -7.92
C HIS A 29 0.91 -5.57 -8.07
N ILE A 30 1.29 -5.94 -9.29
CA ILE A 30 2.13 -7.11 -9.54
C ILE A 30 3.57 -6.60 -9.54
N ASP A 31 4.38 -7.09 -8.61
CA ASP A 31 5.81 -6.76 -8.49
C ASP A 31 6.61 -7.47 -9.59
N ASP A 32 7.85 -7.05 -9.83
CA ASP A 32 8.69 -7.54 -10.94
C ASP A 32 8.99 -9.06 -10.85
N GLY A 33 8.91 -9.64 -9.65
CA GLY A 33 8.99 -11.10 -9.42
C GLY A 33 7.68 -11.86 -9.71
N GLY A 34 6.65 -11.18 -10.22
CA GLY A 34 5.34 -11.72 -10.54
C GLY A 34 4.42 -11.94 -9.33
N GLY A 35 4.87 -11.62 -8.10
CA GLY A 35 4.04 -11.66 -6.89
C GLY A 35 3.13 -10.45 -6.78
N TYR A 36 2.10 -10.52 -5.92
CA TYR A 36 1.27 -9.36 -5.61
C TYR A 36 1.85 -8.55 -4.45
N ALA A 37 1.79 -7.22 -4.58
CA ALA A 37 2.13 -6.24 -3.56
C ALA A 37 0.95 -5.28 -3.36
N VAL A 38 0.86 -4.68 -2.16
CA VAL A 38 -0.06 -3.57 -1.90
C VAL A 38 0.61 -2.28 -2.34
N ARG A 39 -0.06 -1.49 -3.18
CA ARG A 39 0.41 -0.16 -3.56
C ARG A 39 -0.38 0.88 -2.80
N VAL A 40 0.32 1.81 -2.15
CA VAL A 40 -0.26 2.98 -1.48
C VAL A 40 0.21 4.23 -2.21
N ASN A 41 -0.72 4.97 -2.80
CA ASN A 41 -0.43 6.26 -3.42
C ASN A 41 -0.76 7.37 -2.43
N VAL A 42 0.14 8.34 -2.32
CA VAL A 42 0.03 9.47 -1.41
C VAL A 42 0.33 10.79 -2.12
N ALA A 43 -0.19 11.90 -1.59
CA ALA A 43 -0.03 13.20 -2.23
C ALA A 43 1.38 13.80 -2.07
N SER A 44 2.08 13.50 -0.98
CA SER A 44 3.38 14.10 -0.65
C SER A 44 4.35 13.12 0.02
N GLU A 45 5.65 13.44 -0.03
CA GLU A 45 6.70 12.70 0.68
C GLU A 45 6.50 12.70 2.20
N GLN A 46 5.94 13.77 2.77
CA GLN A 46 5.63 13.82 4.19
C GLN A 46 4.61 12.75 4.59
N ILE A 47 3.55 12.58 3.78
CA ILE A 47 2.56 11.52 3.99
C ILE A 47 3.21 10.16 3.71
N ALA A 48 4.07 10.04 2.70
CA ALA A 48 4.78 8.80 2.41
C ALA A 48 5.60 8.31 3.62
N GLN A 49 6.32 9.21 4.27
CA GLN A 49 7.12 8.87 5.45
C GLN A 49 6.23 8.48 6.64
N ALA A 50 5.12 9.19 6.87
CA ALA A 50 4.16 8.85 7.92
C ALA A 50 3.54 7.46 7.68
N VAL A 51 3.14 7.18 6.44
CA VAL A 51 2.61 5.88 6.02
C VAL A 51 3.64 4.77 6.25
N ARG A 52 4.90 4.93 5.79
CA ARG A 52 5.95 3.92 6.00
C ARG A 52 6.19 3.62 7.47
N THR A 53 6.18 4.63 8.33
CA THR A 53 6.30 4.44 9.79
C THR A 53 5.10 3.68 10.38
N LEU A 54 3.90 3.89 9.85
CA LEU A 54 2.66 3.31 10.38
C LEU A 54 2.45 1.84 9.98
N ILE A 55 2.65 1.52 8.69
CA ILE A 55 2.37 0.19 8.14
C ILE A 55 3.63 -0.65 7.88
N GLY A 56 4.81 -0.04 7.81
CA GLY A 56 6.03 -0.70 7.40
C GLY A 56 6.08 -1.01 5.90
N ASP A 57 7.08 -1.80 5.51
CA ASP A 57 7.33 -2.20 4.12
C ASP A 57 6.64 -3.54 3.75
N GLU A 58 5.99 -4.19 4.72
CA GLU A 58 5.23 -5.42 4.51
C GLU A 58 4.08 -5.59 5.52
N VAL A 59 3.03 -6.33 5.13
CA VAL A 59 1.92 -6.74 6.00
C VAL A 59 1.65 -8.22 5.75
N ASP A 60 1.77 -9.06 6.78
CA ASP A 60 1.60 -10.52 6.71
C ASP A 60 2.43 -11.16 5.58
N GLY A 61 3.67 -10.69 5.38
CA GLY A 61 4.57 -11.15 4.32
C GLY A 61 4.18 -10.68 2.90
N VAL A 62 3.19 -9.79 2.78
CA VAL A 62 2.84 -9.10 1.53
C VAL A 62 3.61 -7.77 1.46
N PRO A 63 4.43 -7.54 0.43
CA PRO A 63 5.14 -6.28 0.27
C PRO A 63 4.19 -5.09 0.13
N VAL A 64 4.54 -3.96 0.74
CA VAL A 64 3.84 -2.68 0.60
C VAL A 64 4.74 -1.69 -0.13
N ARG A 65 4.22 -1.05 -1.16
CA ARG A 65 4.92 -0.06 -1.99
C ARG A 65 4.23 1.28 -1.87
N VAL A 66 4.89 2.23 -1.20
CA VAL A 66 4.41 3.61 -1.07
C VAL A 66 4.96 4.45 -2.21
N ARG A 67 4.07 5.10 -2.97
CA ARG A 67 4.40 5.97 -4.11
C ARG A 67 3.80 7.35 -3.94
N VAL A 68 4.61 8.39 -4.13
CA VAL A 68 4.12 9.77 -4.20
C VAL A 68 3.62 10.05 -5.61
N VAL A 69 2.38 10.53 -5.72
CA VAL A 69 1.70 10.80 -7.00
C VAL A 69 1.29 12.26 -7.17
N GLY A 70 1.59 13.14 -6.20
CA GLY A 70 1.32 14.57 -6.24
C GLY A 70 -0.14 14.94 -5.96
N GLN A 71 -1.09 14.17 -6.45
CA GLN A 71 -2.51 14.29 -6.12
C GLN A 71 -3.14 12.91 -6.02
N VAL A 72 -3.84 12.66 -4.92
CA VAL A 72 -4.67 11.47 -4.75
C VAL A 72 -6.09 11.88 -5.10
N GLY A 73 -6.66 11.26 -6.13
CA GLY A 73 -8.04 11.58 -6.53
C GLY A 73 -9.02 11.18 -5.43
N MET A 74 -9.73 12.16 -4.86
CA MET A 74 -10.87 11.92 -3.99
C MET A 74 -11.94 11.19 -4.80
N ARG A 75 -12.35 10.00 -4.35
CA ARG A 75 -13.48 9.28 -4.93
C ARG A 75 -14.48 8.97 -3.85
#